data_AF-A0A0F4GVR5-F1
#
_entry.id   AF-A0A0F4GVR5-F1
#
_cell.length_a   1.000
_cell.length_b   1.000
_cell.length_c   1.000
_cell.angle_alpha   90.00
_cell.angle_beta   90.00
_cell.angle_gamma   90.00
#
_symmetry.space_group_name_H-M   'P 1'
#
loop_
_entity.id
_entity.type
_entity.pdbx_description
1 polymer ?
#
loop_
_entity_poly.entity_id
_entity_poly.type
_entity_poly.pdbx_seq_one_letter_code
_entity_poly.pdbx_strand_id
1 'polypeptide(L)'
;MVWYLTYGQLVNQAHIQASTRLSHVLQVPDPAPDPFANPPAPGYPDPVIRGPNNYNSGYILDGDGFEDVAVLSLASFASSSPDPVNWQALNTYLVDRAVAANKTKLIIDLSANSGSLVLPVYDTFKLLFPSMLPYGASRFRAHEGFDFLMFPDCHKVVLLLVNEFDYHTDSDVNYEPFTSWAEKYGPHPLESAGDFYNDIVRWNLSDVLNPYHTGSWDISGYRSRTNMTTQPFAAENIVVVTDGYCSTGVKYVVLGGRPNTDITQAVGGTKGYQYLTYATILNDVLYPFQAEFVHSRKYYEKTVLANYDNWAYHRTGLNSINYRNAYRQGDETNTTLQFMYEPADCRIFYTPEMVVDQAAVWKTGENAAWNGVKRCVAGSLGTSAQHKRSLRESKKHGVRNDVNLAEHTAAVRDLCGLGREVSKSKVIDSSSGERSCRLTCDLAASMRILYR
;
A
#
# COMPACT_ATOMS: atom_id res chain seq x y z
N MET A 1 -17.89 -3.79 67.82
CA MET A 1 -16.92 -2.70 67.56
C MET A 1 -17.49 -1.84 66.43
N VAL A 2 -17.43 -0.49 66.52
CA VAL A 2 -17.49 0.46 65.39
C VAL A 2 -18.70 0.27 64.42
N TRP A 3 -19.86 0.96 64.45
CA TRP A 3 -20.20 2.38 64.74
C TRP A 3 -19.29 3.37 63.98
N TYR A 4 -19.67 4.42 63.25
CA TYR A 4 -20.92 5.14 62.93
C TYR A 4 -20.62 6.05 61.69
N LEU A 5 -21.49 6.84 61.02
CA LEU A 5 -22.87 7.31 61.26
C LEU A 5 -23.67 7.39 59.91
N THR A 6 -24.51 8.42 59.69
CA THR A 6 -25.58 8.57 58.66
C THR A 6 -25.61 9.94 57.95
N TYR A 7 -26.55 10.12 57.00
CA TYR A 7 -27.09 11.42 56.54
C TYR A 7 -27.45 12.39 57.70
N GLY A 8 -27.37 13.71 57.47
CA GLY A 8 -27.96 14.75 58.35
C GLY A 8 -27.56 16.20 57.98
N GLN A 9 -28.48 17.17 58.14
CA GLN A 9 -28.28 18.60 57.83
C GLN A 9 -28.08 19.46 59.10
N LEU A 10 -27.29 20.54 59.02
CA LEU A 10 -27.28 21.76 59.86
C LEU A 10 -26.47 22.82 59.04
N VAL A 11 -26.97 23.95 58.52
CA VAL A 11 -27.71 25.11 59.08
C VAL A 11 -26.84 26.11 59.85
N ASN A 12 -26.63 27.28 59.24
CA ASN A 12 -26.18 28.59 59.77
C ASN A 12 -25.08 28.66 60.85
N GLN A 13 -23.90 29.11 60.46
CA GLN A 13 -23.23 30.23 61.14
C GLN A 13 -22.75 31.26 60.10
N ALA A 14 -22.82 32.55 60.44
CA ALA A 14 -22.44 33.66 59.58
C ALA A 14 -21.51 34.63 60.34
N HIS A 15 -20.63 35.28 59.58
CA HIS A 15 -19.64 36.29 60.02
C HIS A 15 -18.58 35.85 61.02
N ILE A 16 -17.31 35.91 60.59
CA ILE A 16 -16.34 36.90 61.07
C ILE A 16 -15.18 36.98 60.07
N GLN A 17 -14.80 38.21 59.69
CA GLN A 17 -13.56 38.69 59.04
C GLN A 17 -12.96 37.92 57.81
N ALA A 18 -12.39 38.53 56.77
CA ALA A 18 -12.49 39.81 56.04
C ALA A 18 -11.13 40.05 55.33
N SER A 19 -11.14 40.42 54.05
CA SER A 19 -9.96 40.73 53.21
C SER A 19 -9.04 39.52 52.92
N THR A 20 -8.60 39.23 51.70
CA THR A 20 -8.35 40.10 50.53
C THR A 20 -9.02 39.61 49.23
N ARG A 21 -8.91 40.41 48.16
CA ARG A 21 -9.43 40.07 46.82
C ARG A 21 -8.52 39.06 46.12
N LEU A 22 -9.10 38.02 45.52
CA LEU A 22 -8.52 37.28 44.40
C LEU A 22 -9.42 37.46 43.18
N SER A 23 -8.83 37.82 42.06
CA SER A 23 -9.54 37.98 40.79
C SER A 23 -9.89 36.60 40.23
N HIS A 24 -11.18 36.28 40.15
CA HIS A 24 -11.65 35.16 39.34
C HIS A 24 -11.33 35.44 37.87
N VAL A 25 -10.25 34.86 37.39
CA VAL A 25 -10.11 34.56 35.96
C VAL A 25 -11.22 33.56 35.65
N LEU A 26 -12.12 33.93 34.74
CA LEU A 26 -13.02 32.97 34.11
C LEU A 26 -12.13 32.04 33.28
N GLN A 27 -11.88 30.83 33.80
CA GLN A 27 -11.46 29.74 32.93
C GLN A 27 -12.61 29.48 31.96
N VAL A 28 -12.44 29.95 30.73
CA VAL A 28 -13.19 29.44 29.59
C VAL A 28 -12.93 27.93 29.59
N PRO A 29 -13.96 27.06 29.59
CA PRO A 29 -13.74 25.63 29.43
C PRO A 29 -12.95 25.39 28.14
N ASP A 30 -11.95 24.52 28.17
CA ASP A 30 -11.30 24.09 26.93
C ASP A 30 -12.39 23.63 25.95
N PRO A 31 -12.34 24.06 24.68
CA PRO A 31 -13.32 23.62 23.69
C PRO A 31 -13.27 22.09 23.63
N ALA A 32 -14.44 21.46 23.73
CA ALA A 32 -14.53 20.01 23.59
C ALA A 32 -13.82 19.59 22.29
N PRO A 33 -12.98 18.54 22.28
CA PRO A 33 -12.24 18.13 21.10
C PRO A 33 -13.18 18.01 19.91
N ASP A 34 -12.84 18.69 18.81
CA ASP A 34 -13.67 18.70 17.61
C ASP A 34 -13.86 17.24 17.14
N PRO A 35 -15.11 16.72 17.07
CA PRO A 35 -15.37 15.36 16.63
C PRO A 35 -14.99 15.12 15.15
N PHE A 36 -14.63 16.18 14.41
CA PHE A 36 -14.11 16.14 13.05
C PHE A 36 -12.60 16.37 12.96
N ALA A 37 -11.92 16.70 14.07
CA ALA A 37 -10.47 16.69 14.12
C ALA A 37 -9.98 15.25 13.91
N ASN A 38 -9.09 15.07 12.93
CA ASN A 38 -8.44 13.81 12.63
C ASN A 38 -7.00 13.89 13.18
N PRO A 39 -6.79 13.64 14.49
CA PRO A 39 -5.55 14.00 15.18
C PRO A 39 -4.33 13.28 14.58
N PRO A 40 -3.13 13.87 14.69
CA PRO A 40 -1.92 13.24 14.19
C PRO A 40 -1.70 11.85 14.78
N ALA A 41 -1.13 10.95 13.98
CA ALA A 41 -0.63 9.68 14.50
C ALA A 41 0.53 9.94 15.48
N PRO A 42 0.74 9.12 16.53
CA PRO A 42 1.85 9.32 17.46
C PRO A 42 3.21 9.41 16.75
N GLY A 43 3.90 10.54 16.90
CA GLY A 43 5.18 10.82 16.24
C GLY A 43 5.09 11.40 14.83
N TYR A 44 3.90 11.72 14.32
CA TYR A 44 3.67 12.39 13.04
C TYR A 44 3.21 13.84 13.27
N PRO A 45 3.48 14.77 12.34
CA PRO A 45 2.91 16.12 12.36
C PRO A 45 1.42 16.10 11.96
N ASP A 46 0.75 17.26 12.04
CA ASP A 46 -0.67 17.38 11.66
C ASP A 46 -0.91 17.04 10.17
N PRO A 47 -1.86 16.14 9.85
CA PRO A 47 -2.13 15.73 8.48
C PRO A 47 -3.00 16.75 7.72
N VAL A 48 -2.71 16.93 6.43
CA VAL A 48 -3.62 17.59 5.47
C VAL A 48 -4.83 16.69 5.20
N ILE A 49 -4.62 15.37 5.20
CA ILE A 49 -5.67 14.34 5.15
C ILE A 49 -5.11 13.01 5.70
N ARG A 50 -5.91 12.23 6.43
CA ARG A 50 -5.48 11.00 7.10
C ARG A 50 -6.48 9.87 6.94
N GLY A 51 -6.01 8.73 6.43
CA GLY A 51 -6.81 7.54 6.15
C GLY A 51 -7.10 6.70 7.40
N PRO A 52 -8.10 5.80 7.34
CA PRO A 52 -8.36 4.84 8.40
C PRO A 52 -7.10 4.03 8.73
N ASN A 53 -6.91 3.71 10.01
CA ASN A 53 -5.81 2.86 10.50
C ASN A 53 -4.39 3.32 10.12
N ASN A 54 -4.21 4.60 9.74
CA ASN A 54 -2.97 5.20 9.23
C ASN A 54 -2.43 4.58 7.92
N TYR A 55 -3.19 3.77 7.18
CA TYR A 55 -2.65 3.02 6.03
C TYR A 55 -2.07 3.92 4.93
N ASN A 56 -2.72 5.05 4.67
CA ASN A 56 -2.17 6.19 3.96
C ASN A 56 -2.50 7.51 4.68
N SER A 57 -1.65 8.52 4.51
CA SER A 57 -1.85 9.88 5.04
C SER A 57 -1.02 10.89 4.24
N GLY A 58 -1.56 12.10 4.10
CA GLY A 58 -0.98 13.18 3.31
C GLY A 58 -0.67 14.40 4.17
N TYR A 59 0.53 14.94 3.97
CA TYR A 59 1.09 16.05 4.73
C TYR A 59 1.71 17.09 3.81
N ILE A 60 1.83 18.32 4.30
CA ILE A 60 2.73 19.34 3.77
C ILE A 60 3.79 19.57 4.85
N LEU A 61 5.05 19.76 4.47
CA LEU A 61 6.10 20.05 5.45
C LEU A 61 6.17 21.54 5.78
N ASP A 62 6.26 21.83 7.07
CA ASP A 62 6.37 23.18 7.62
C ASP A 62 7.76 23.48 8.21
N GLY A 63 8.14 24.76 8.15
CA GLY A 63 9.39 25.31 8.69
C GLY A 63 10.41 25.64 7.60
N ASP A 64 11.28 26.60 7.92
CA ASP A 64 12.24 27.26 7.03
C ASP A 64 13.01 26.28 6.12
N GLY A 65 12.75 26.36 4.80
CA GLY A 65 13.43 25.58 3.76
C GLY A 65 12.73 24.27 3.36
N PHE A 66 11.57 23.94 3.95
CA PHE A 66 10.80 22.73 3.65
C PHE A 66 9.44 23.01 2.96
N GLU A 67 9.11 24.28 2.73
CA GLU A 67 7.79 24.76 2.31
C GLU A 67 7.42 24.38 0.86
N ASP A 68 8.34 23.79 0.11
CA ASP A 68 8.16 23.29 -1.27
C ASP A 68 7.73 21.81 -1.32
N VAL A 69 7.58 21.15 -0.17
CA VAL A 69 7.46 19.69 -0.07
C VAL A 69 6.08 19.24 0.40
N ALA A 70 5.48 18.29 -0.32
CA ALA A 70 4.41 17.43 0.16
C ALA A 70 4.96 16.04 0.54
N VAL A 71 4.28 15.34 1.46
CA VAL A 71 4.61 13.97 1.83
C VAL A 71 3.38 13.08 1.73
N LEU A 72 3.50 12.02 0.93
CA LEU A 72 2.55 10.92 0.88
C LEU A 72 3.12 9.75 1.68
N SER A 73 2.64 9.57 2.92
CA SER A 73 2.99 8.40 3.73
C SER A 73 2.03 7.27 3.41
N LEU A 74 2.58 6.12 3.01
CA LEU A 74 1.86 4.89 2.69
C LEU A 74 2.43 3.83 3.64
N ALA A 75 1.81 3.68 4.82
CA ALA A 75 2.29 2.79 5.88
C ALA A 75 1.75 1.35 5.77
N SER A 76 0.79 1.08 4.89
CA SER A 76 0.37 -0.30 4.55
C SER A 76 -0.37 -0.36 3.22
N PHE A 77 -0.31 -1.50 2.52
CA PHE A 77 -1.23 -1.85 1.42
C PHE A 77 -2.14 -3.05 1.83
N ALA A 78 -2.36 -3.29 3.13
CA ALA A 78 -3.04 -4.45 3.70
C ALA A 78 -4.35 -4.83 2.98
N SER A 79 -4.66 -6.11 2.84
CA SER A 79 -5.92 -6.56 2.19
C SER A 79 -7.20 -6.36 3.03
N SER A 80 -7.09 -5.92 4.29
CA SER A 80 -8.20 -5.98 5.26
C SER A 80 -8.99 -4.69 5.48
N SER A 81 -8.49 -3.51 5.07
CA SER A 81 -9.15 -2.23 5.37
C SER A 81 -8.86 -0.99 4.50
N PRO A 82 -8.00 -0.95 3.46
CA PRO A 82 -8.05 0.13 2.48
C PRO A 82 -9.29 -0.09 1.62
N ASP A 83 -10.40 0.53 2.02
CA ASP A 83 -11.46 0.85 1.07
C ASP A 83 -10.81 1.58 -0.13
N PRO A 84 -10.85 1.01 -1.34
CA PRO A 84 -10.18 1.57 -2.51
C PRO A 84 -10.62 3.01 -2.77
N VAL A 85 -11.90 3.32 -2.54
CA VAL A 85 -12.45 4.66 -2.78
C VAL A 85 -11.79 5.67 -1.85
N ASN A 86 -11.79 5.42 -0.53
CA ASN A 86 -11.12 6.28 0.44
C ASN A 86 -9.61 6.36 0.23
N TRP A 87 -8.94 5.26 -0.09
CA TRP A 87 -7.49 5.27 -0.37
C TRP A 87 -7.16 6.17 -1.57
N GLN A 88 -7.83 5.93 -2.71
CA GLN A 88 -7.58 6.66 -3.95
C GLN A 88 -8.00 8.12 -3.83
N ALA A 89 -9.09 8.41 -3.11
CA ALA A 89 -9.53 9.76 -2.82
C ALA A 89 -8.49 10.53 -1.99
N LEU A 90 -7.91 9.91 -0.95
CA LEU A 90 -6.85 10.53 -0.15
C LEU A 90 -5.62 10.87 -0.99
N ASN A 91 -5.10 9.90 -1.75
CA ASN A 91 -3.90 10.10 -2.57
C ASN A 91 -4.13 11.19 -3.63
N THR A 92 -5.31 11.19 -4.26
CA THR A 92 -5.70 12.23 -5.25
C THR A 92 -5.80 13.60 -4.57
N TYR A 93 -6.51 13.71 -3.45
CA TYR A 93 -6.70 14.96 -2.72
C TYR A 93 -5.39 15.58 -2.24
N LEU A 94 -4.44 14.78 -1.72
CA LEU A 94 -3.11 15.28 -1.35
C LEU A 94 -2.39 15.88 -2.55
N VAL A 95 -2.37 15.16 -3.68
CA VAL A 95 -1.68 15.59 -4.91
C VAL A 95 -2.29 16.90 -5.43
N ASP A 96 -3.62 16.97 -5.54
CA ASP A 96 -4.30 18.19 -6.00
C ASP A 96 -4.05 19.37 -5.05
N ARG A 97 -4.06 19.15 -3.73
CA ARG A 97 -3.76 20.17 -2.73
C ARG A 97 -2.32 20.63 -2.75
N ALA A 98 -1.36 19.74 -3.00
CA ALA A 98 0.05 20.06 -3.12
C ALA A 98 0.33 20.89 -4.39
N VAL A 99 -0.23 20.49 -5.53
CA VAL A 99 -0.14 21.24 -6.79
C VAL A 99 -0.80 22.62 -6.66
N ALA A 100 -2.00 22.70 -6.07
CA ALA A 100 -2.69 23.97 -5.81
C ALA A 100 -1.95 24.88 -4.81
N ALA A 101 -1.12 24.30 -3.92
CA ALA A 101 -0.24 25.02 -3.00
C ALA A 101 1.17 25.27 -3.59
N ASN A 102 1.37 25.08 -4.90
CA ASN A 102 2.62 25.25 -5.64
C ASN A 102 3.82 24.45 -5.09
N LYS A 103 3.59 23.31 -4.44
CA LYS A 103 4.65 22.39 -3.98
C LYS A 103 5.25 21.69 -5.20
N THR A 104 6.57 21.73 -5.37
CA THR A 104 7.25 21.10 -6.51
C THR A 104 7.98 19.79 -6.16
N LYS A 105 8.10 19.46 -4.86
CA LYS A 105 8.75 18.24 -4.34
C LYS A 105 7.73 17.30 -3.69
N LEU A 106 7.93 16.00 -3.86
CA LEU A 106 7.16 14.94 -3.18
C LEU A 106 8.10 13.93 -2.51
N ILE A 107 7.85 13.67 -1.23
CA ILE A 107 8.36 12.49 -0.53
C ILE A 107 7.28 11.42 -0.54
N ILE A 108 7.63 10.21 -0.96
CA ILE A 108 6.83 9.00 -0.70
C ILE A 108 7.48 8.30 0.49
N ASP A 109 6.77 8.23 1.62
CA ASP A 109 7.25 7.55 2.82
C ASP A 109 6.66 6.14 2.90
N LEU A 110 7.53 5.13 2.90
CA LEU A 110 7.21 3.71 2.98
C LEU A 110 7.79 3.06 4.24
N SER A 111 8.18 3.86 5.23
CA SER A 111 8.68 3.36 6.52
C SER A 111 7.64 2.42 7.17
N ALA A 112 8.10 1.31 7.74
CA ALA A 112 7.27 0.25 8.34
C ALA A 112 6.20 -0.40 7.41
N ASN A 113 6.17 -0.11 6.10
CA ASN A 113 5.12 -0.60 5.21
C ASN A 113 5.31 -2.09 4.85
N SER A 114 4.45 -2.94 5.41
CA SER A 114 4.37 -4.39 5.16
C SER A 114 3.74 -4.77 3.81
N GLY A 115 3.35 -3.79 3.01
CA GLY A 115 2.65 -3.95 1.75
C GLY A 115 1.35 -4.76 1.83
N SER A 116 1.27 -5.83 1.02
CA SER A 116 0.09 -6.66 0.69
C SER A 116 -0.48 -6.47 -0.73
N LEU A 117 -1.44 -5.58 -0.96
CA LEU A 117 -2.14 -5.50 -2.26
C LEU A 117 -1.25 -4.87 -3.36
N VAL A 118 -1.35 -5.43 -4.58
CA VAL A 118 -0.58 -4.99 -5.77
C VAL A 118 -1.19 -3.74 -6.41
N LEU A 119 -2.52 -3.65 -6.52
CA LEU A 119 -3.21 -2.57 -7.22
C LEU A 119 -3.07 -1.15 -6.62
N PRO A 120 -3.01 -0.92 -5.28
CA PRO A 120 -2.68 0.41 -4.73
C PRO A 120 -1.33 0.95 -5.22
N VAL A 121 -0.38 0.06 -5.50
CA VAL A 121 0.96 0.41 -5.99
C VAL A 121 0.91 0.82 -7.47
N TYR A 122 0.10 0.13 -8.27
CA TYR A 122 -0.22 0.52 -9.65
C TYR A 122 -0.94 1.85 -9.73
N ASP A 123 -1.95 2.06 -8.88
CA ASP A 123 -2.69 3.32 -8.79
C ASP A 123 -1.78 4.49 -8.42
N THR A 124 -1.00 4.34 -7.35
CA THR A 124 -0.04 5.37 -6.90
C THR A 124 1.02 5.66 -7.96
N PHE A 125 1.52 4.63 -8.67
CA PHE A 125 2.44 4.81 -9.78
C PHE A 125 1.80 5.58 -10.94
N LYS A 126 0.56 5.24 -11.33
CA LYS A 126 -0.14 5.90 -12.43
C LYS A 126 -0.63 7.31 -12.10
N LEU A 127 -0.96 7.59 -10.85
CA LEU A 127 -1.25 8.94 -10.34
C LEU A 127 -0.05 9.88 -10.52
N LEU A 128 1.17 9.37 -10.29
CA LEU A 128 2.41 10.15 -10.38
C LEU A 128 3.02 10.13 -11.79
N PHE A 129 2.84 9.06 -12.55
CA PHE A 129 3.40 8.87 -13.90
C PHE A 129 2.32 8.42 -14.92
N PRO A 130 1.27 9.23 -15.17
CA PRO A 130 0.14 8.82 -16.00
C PRO A 130 0.49 8.53 -17.46
N SER A 131 1.56 9.14 -17.98
CA SER A 131 2.11 8.86 -19.32
C SER A 131 2.88 7.55 -19.42
N MET A 132 3.38 7.00 -18.31
CA MET A 132 4.17 5.77 -18.29
C MET A 132 3.27 4.53 -18.29
N LEU A 133 3.67 3.52 -19.07
CA LEU A 133 3.08 2.19 -19.05
C LEU A 133 3.82 1.33 -17.99
N PRO A 134 3.15 0.84 -16.94
CA PRO A 134 3.84 0.19 -15.82
C PRO A 134 4.35 -1.21 -16.20
N TYR A 135 5.66 -1.47 -16.07
CA TYR A 135 6.27 -2.69 -16.63
C TYR A 135 5.83 -4.01 -15.97
N GLY A 136 5.99 -4.18 -14.66
CA GLY A 136 5.31 -5.20 -13.86
C GLY A 136 5.39 -6.66 -14.35
N ALA A 137 6.49 -7.07 -14.99
CA ALA A 137 6.64 -8.44 -15.49
C ALA A 137 6.75 -9.46 -14.35
N SER A 138 5.93 -10.51 -14.42
CA SER A 138 5.90 -11.58 -13.43
C SER A 138 5.77 -12.97 -14.05
N ARG A 139 6.11 -14.01 -13.29
CA ARG A 139 5.81 -15.42 -13.58
C ARG A 139 5.49 -16.18 -12.30
N PHE A 140 4.63 -17.17 -12.36
CA PHE A 140 4.44 -18.20 -11.34
C PHE A 140 5.02 -19.54 -11.81
N ARG A 141 5.31 -20.44 -10.86
CA ARG A 141 5.85 -21.77 -11.18
C ARG A 141 4.77 -22.64 -11.80
N ALA A 142 5.06 -23.24 -12.94
CA ALA A 142 4.17 -24.19 -13.60
C ALA A 142 4.32 -25.57 -12.94
N HIS A 143 3.22 -26.14 -12.45
CA HIS A 143 3.18 -27.47 -11.87
C HIS A 143 1.79 -28.11 -12.03
N GLU A 144 1.71 -29.43 -12.04
CA GLU A 144 0.48 -30.23 -12.23
C GLU A 144 -0.72 -29.70 -11.41
N GLY A 145 -0.50 -29.42 -10.12
CA GLY A 145 -1.55 -28.91 -9.24
C GLY A 145 -2.07 -27.51 -9.61
N PHE A 146 -1.29 -26.69 -10.31
CA PHE A 146 -1.73 -25.39 -10.79
C PHE A 146 -2.56 -25.53 -12.08
N ASP A 147 -2.15 -26.41 -12.99
CA ASP A 147 -2.85 -26.70 -14.24
C ASP A 147 -4.27 -27.25 -13.98
N PHE A 148 -4.46 -28.08 -12.94
CA PHE A 148 -5.78 -28.56 -12.53
C PHE A 148 -6.73 -27.50 -11.96
N LEU A 149 -6.26 -26.28 -11.70
CA LEU A 149 -7.09 -25.16 -11.24
C LEU A 149 -7.57 -24.26 -12.39
N MET A 150 -7.14 -24.50 -13.64
CA MET A 150 -7.54 -23.71 -14.81
C MET A 150 -9.06 -23.72 -15.06
N PHE A 151 -9.61 -22.59 -15.51
CA PHE A 151 -11.02 -22.49 -15.90
C PHE A 151 -11.19 -22.12 -17.39
N PRO A 152 -11.53 -23.07 -18.28
CA PRO A 152 -11.55 -22.83 -19.73
C PRO A 152 -12.84 -22.20 -20.30
N ASP A 153 -13.90 -21.99 -19.51
CA ASP A 153 -15.19 -21.45 -19.96
C ASP A 153 -15.76 -20.44 -18.95
N CYS A 154 -15.38 -19.17 -19.11
CA CYS A 154 -15.42 -18.12 -18.09
C CYS A 154 -16.79 -17.38 -17.99
N HIS A 155 -17.92 -18.10 -18.11
CA HIS A 155 -19.25 -17.48 -18.22
C HIS A 155 -20.26 -17.81 -17.12
N LYS A 156 -19.91 -18.63 -16.12
CA LYS A 156 -20.92 -19.25 -15.22
C LYS A 156 -20.94 -18.77 -13.76
N VAL A 157 -19.84 -18.26 -13.18
CA VAL A 157 -19.81 -17.79 -11.78
C VAL A 157 -18.92 -16.56 -11.60
N VAL A 158 -19.52 -15.36 -11.46
CA VAL A 158 -18.84 -14.06 -11.39
C VAL A 158 -17.72 -13.99 -10.34
N LEU A 159 -17.87 -14.68 -9.20
CA LEU A 159 -16.85 -14.71 -8.13
C LEU A 159 -15.59 -15.54 -8.47
N LEU A 160 -15.57 -16.29 -9.57
CA LEU A 160 -14.40 -17.08 -10.01
C LEU A 160 -13.67 -16.49 -11.20
N LEU A 161 -14.29 -15.57 -11.95
CA LEU A 161 -13.84 -15.15 -13.28
C LEU A 161 -12.59 -14.25 -13.23
N VAL A 162 -11.93 -14.17 -12.08
CA VAL A 162 -10.89 -13.19 -11.81
C VAL A 162 -9.87 -13.68 -10.79
N ASN A 163 -8.88 -14.38 -11.30
CA ASN A 163 -7.62 -14.70 -10.65
C ASN A 163 -6.62 -15.17 -11.73
N GLU A 164 -5.44 -15.58 -11.29
CA GLU A 164 -4.40 -16.24 -12.08
C GLU A 164 -4.87 -17.45 -12.93
N PHE A 165 -5.96 -18.14 -12.59
CA PHE A 165 -6.43 -19.36 -13.26
C PHE A 165 -7.34 -19.12 -14.48
N ASP A 166 -7.70 -17.87 -14.76
CA ASP A 166 -8.20 -17.43 -16.06
C ASP A 166 -7.05 -16.79 -16.87
N TYR A 167 -7.05 -16.96 -18.20
CA TYR A 167 -6.05 -16.33 -19.06
C TYR A 167 -6.42 -14.91 -19.52
N HIS A 168 -7.68 -14.48 -19.39
CA HIS A 168 -8.13 -13.14 -19.80
C HIS A 168 -7.71 -12.00 -18.82
N THR A 169 -7.38 -12.35 -17.58
CA THR A 169 -7.08 -11.46 -16.44
C THR A 169 -5.66 -10.88 -16.44
N ASP A 170 -4.75 -11.57 -17.13
CA ASP A 170 -3.38 -11.14 -17.35
C ASP A 170 -3.18 -10.74 -18.83
N SER A 171 -2.11 -10.01 -19.10
CA SER A 171 -1.67 -9.59 -20.44
C SER A 171 -0.22 -10.01 -20.69
N ASP A 172 0.13 -10.13 -21.95
CA ASP A 172 1.40 -10.67 -22.42
C ASP A 172 2.58 -9.67 -22.36
N VAL A 173 3.71 -10.05 -22.96
CA VAL A 173 4.89 -9.19 -23.13
C VAL A 173 4.64 -7.93 -23.99
N ASN A 174 3.58 -7.89 -24.79
CA ASN A 174 3.14 -6.75 -25.61
C ASN A 174 2.01 -5.91 -24.96
N TYR A 175 1.47 -6.32 -23.80
CA TYR A 175 0.28 -5.77 -23.13
C TYR A 175 -1.04 -6.01 -23.89
N GLU A 176 -1.10 -7.06 -24.69
CA GLU A 176 -2.34 -7.54 -25.32
C GLU A 176 -2.86 -8.77 -24.51
N PRO A 177 -4.15 -9.15 -24.60
CA PRO A 177 -4.69 -10.32 -23.88
C PRO A 177 -4.18 -11.64 -24.46
N PHE A 178 -3.99 -12.66 -23.62
CA PHE A 178 -3.74 -14.03 -24.08
C PHE A 178 -4.96 -14.60 -24.82
N THR A 179 -4.72 -15.45 -25.82
CA THR A 179 -5.77 -16.10 -26.61
C THR A 179 -6.16 -17.48 -26.07
N SER A 180 -5.33 -18.09 -25.23
CA SER A 180 -5.60 -19.40 -24.60
C SER A 180 -4.79 -19.62 -23.32
N TRP A 181 -5.21 -20.60 -22.52
CA TRP A 181 -4.44 -21.05 -21.35
C TRP A 181 -3.03 -21.52 -21.71
N ALA A 182 -2.86 -22.28 -22.78
CA ALA A 182 -1.55 -22.80 -23.22
C ALA A 182 -0.55 -21.67 -23.56
N GLU A 183 -1.05 -20.53 -24.03
CA GLU A 183 -0.23 -19.34 -24.30
C GLU A 183 0.21 -18.63 -23.01
N LYS A 184 -0.67 -18.55 -22.00
CA LYS A 184 -0.34 -17.97 -20.68
C LYS A 184 0.55 -18.88 -19.82
N TYR A 185 0.24 -20.18 -19.84
CA TYR A 185 0.78 -21.18 -18.91
C TYR A 185 2.13 -21.76 -19.34
N GLY A 186 2.46 -21.70 -20.63
CA GLY A 186 3.61 -22.43 -21.16
C GLY A 186 3.38 -23.95 -21.06
N PRO A 187 4.26 -24.73 -20.42
CA PRO A 187 5.36 -24.30 -19.55
C PRO A 187 6.68 -24.04 -20.29
N HIS A 188 7.44 -23.06 -19.81
CA HIS A 188 8.81 -22.78 -20.25
C HIS A 188 9.84 -23.18 -19.19
N PRO A 189 10.93 -23.89 -19.56
CA PRO A 189 12.00 -24.22 -18.62
C PRO A 189 12.85 -22.98 -18.35
N LEU A 190 13.00 -22.61 -17.07
CA LEU A 190 13.80 -21.47 -16.64
C LEU A 190 14.71 -21.89 -15.49
N GLU A 191 15.99 -21.51 -15.62
CA GLU A 191 17.14 -22.02 -14.84
C GLU A 191 17.54 -23.48 -15.10
N SER A 192 18.79 -23.81 -14.74
CA SER A 192 19.39 -25.14 -14.85
C SER A 192 18.89 -26.15 -13.80
N ALA A 193 17.97 -25.75 -12.94
CA ALA A 193 17.39 -26.57 -11.87
C ALA A 193 16.32 -27.57 -12.36
N GLY A 194 15.87 -27.46 -13.61
CA GLY A 194 14.81 -28.31 -14.16
C GLY A 194 13.39 -27.87 -13.79
N ASP A 195 13.23 -26.64 -13.31
CA ASP A 195 11.94 -26.06 -12.97
C ASP A 195 11.27 -25.39 -14.18
N PHE A 196 9.93 -25.38 -14.14
CA PHE A 196 9.08 -24.83 -15.18
C PHE A 196 8.29 -23.64 -14.65
N TYR A 197 8.13 -22.63 -15.49
CA TYR A 197 7.35 -21.42 -15.19
C TYR A 197 6.44 -21.09 -16.37
N ASN A 198 5.43 -20.26 -16.08
CA ASN A 198 4.54 -19.76 -17.11
C ASN A 198 5.20 -18.67 -17.96
N ASP A 199 4.50 -18.20 -19.00
CA ASP A 199 5.00 -17.09 -19.81
C ASP A 199 5.01 -15.75 -19.02
N ILE A 200 5.68 -14.71 -19.52
CA ILE A 200 5.70 -13.44 -18.78
C ILE A 200 4.31 -12.81 -18.78
N VAL A 201 3.71 -12.76 -17.58
CA VAL A 201 2.38 -12.20 -17.32
C VAL A 201 2.47 -10.84 -16.62
N ARG A 202 1.56 -9.95 -17.01
CA ARG A 202 1.31 -8.64 -16.38
C ARG A 202 -0.17 -8.50 -16.06
N TRP A 203 -0.50 -7.69 -15.05
CA TRP A 203 -1.90 -7.39 -14.74
C TRP A 203 -2.59 -6.62 -15.88
N ASN A 204 -3.74 -7.11 -16.33
CA ASN A 204 -4.59 -6.40 -17.27
C ASN A 204 -5.33 -5.25 -16.56
N LEU A 205 -4.71 -4.08 -16.45
CA LEU A 205 -5.27 -2.91 -15.75
C LEU A 205 -6.56 -2.37 -16.39
N SER A 206 -6.89 -2.81 -17.60
CA SER A 206 -8.13 -2.46 -18.31
C SER A 206 -9.27 -3.44 -18.04
N ASP A 207 -9.01 -4.59 -17.41
CA ASP A 207 -10.00 -5.64 -17.19
C ASP A 207 -11.22 -5.11 -16.41
N VAL A 208 -12.41 -5.40 -16.94
CA VAL A 208 -13.70 -5.05 -16.34
C VAL A 208 -13.94 -5.80 -15.02
N LEU A 209 -13.23 -6.91 -14.79
CA LEU A 209 -13.40 -7.79 -13.65
C LEU A 209 -12.49 -7.48 -12.44
N ASN A 210 -11.43 -6.67 -12.58
CA ASN A 210 -10.50 -6.30 -11.49
C ASN A 210 -11.20 -6.00 -10.13
N PRO A 211 -12.22 -5.09 -10.06
CA PRO A 211 -12.97 -4.79 -8.84
C PRO A 211 -13.50 -5.98 -8.03
N TYR A 212 -13.85 -7.10 -8.68
CA TYR A 212 -14.54 -8.21 -8.02
C TYR A 212 -13.59 -9.14 -7.23
N HIS A 213 -12.27 -9.04 -7.42
CA HIS A 213 -11.29 -9.90 -6.74
C HIS A 213 -10.21 -9.17 -5.94
N THR A 214 -9.86 -7.93 -6.32
CA THR A 214 -8.89 -7.11 -5.59
C THR A 214 -9.52 -6.10 -4.62
N GLY A 215 -10.85 -6.06 -4.56
CA GLY A 215 -11.61 -4.87 -4.17
C GLY A 215 -11.72 -3.87 -5.33
N SER A 216 -12.61 -2.89 -5.19
CA SER A 216 -13.05 -1.91 -6.21
C SER A 216 -12.00 -0.90 -6.71
N TRP A 217 -10.81 -1.37 -7.10
CA TRP A 217 -9.77 -0.56 -7.72
C TRP A 217 -10.02 -0.38 -9.23
N ASP A 218 -10.45 0.82 -9.63
CA ASP A 218 -10.17 1.31 -10.98
C ASP A 218 -8.80 2.00 -10.94
N ILE A 219 -7.81 1.57 -11.71
CA ILE A 219 -6.45 2.17 -11.64
C ILE A 219 -6.46 3.58 -12.25
N SER A 220 -5.76 4.54 -11.63
CA SER A 220 -5.54 5.88 -12.20
C SER A 220 -5.10 5.81 -13.68
N GLY A 221 -5.76 6.56 -14.56
CA GLY A 221 -5.56 6.50 -16.01
C GLY A 221 -6.33 5.38 -16.75
N TYR A 222 -7.05 4.50 -16.04
CA TYR A 222 -7.84 3.39 -16.58
C TYR A 222 -9.31 3.46 -16.13
N ARG A 223 -10.20 2.86 -16.93
CA ARG A 223 -11.64 2.71 -16.62
C ARG A 223 -12.31 4.03 -16.21
N SER A 224 -12.90 4.18 -15.03
CA SER A 224 -13.49 5.46 -14.59
C SER A 224 -12.43 6.54 -14.32
N ARG A 225 -11.20 6.16 -13.94
CA ARG A 225 -10.11 7.10 -13.60
C ARG A 225 -9.26 7.51 -14.80
N THR A 226 -9.80 7.43 -16.02
CA THR A 226 -9.16 7.86 -17.29
C THR A 226 -8.86 9.36 -17.39
N ASN A 227 -9.47 10.21 -16.57
CA ASN A 227 -9.17 11.66 -16.54
C ASN A 227 -7.77 11.97 -15.99
N MET A 228 -7.16 11.05 -15.22
CA MET A 228 -5.88 11.24 -14.52
C MET A 228 -4.71 11.12 -15.52
N THR A 229 -4.43 12.24 -16.18
CA THR A 229 -3.55 12.34 -17.36
C THR A 229 -2.37 13.31 -17.18
N THR A 230 -2.43 14.22 -16.19
CA THR A 230 -1.37 15.18 -15.87
C THR A 230 -0.41 14.60 -14.85
N GLN A 231 0.89 14.59 -15.17
CA GLN A 231 1.94 14.25 -14.20
C GLN A 231 2.10 15.40 -13.18
N PRO A 232 1.88 15.18 -11.86
CA PRO A 232 1.83 16.27 -10.88
C PRO A 232 3.21 16.78 -10.43
N PHE A 233 4.23 15.92 -10.44
CA PHE A 233 5.60 16.25 -10.01
C PHE A 233 6.62 15.75 -11.04
N ALA A 234 7.70 16.49 -11.24
CA ALA A 234 8.84 16.02 -12.04
C ALA A 234 9.47 14.77 -11.40
N ALA A 235 9.91 13.79 -12.20
CA ALA A 235 10.39 12.50 -11.69
C ALA A 235 11.65 12.63 -10.82
N GLU A 236 12.48 13.63 -11.09
CA GLU A 236 13.64 14.03 -10.31
C GLU A 236 13.28 14.68 -8.95
N ASN A 237 12.06 15.20 -8.82
CA ASN A 237 11.50 15.83 -7.61
C ASN A 237 10.66 14.87 -6.76
N ILE A 238 10.69 13.56 -7.06
CA ILE A 238 10.11 12.51 -6.21
C ILE A 238 11.26 11.72 -5.57
N VAL A 239 11.21 11.55 -4.25
CA VAL A 239 12.12 10.66 -3.51
C VAL A 239 11.32 9.70 -2.65
N VAL A 240 11.79 8.46 -2.52
CA VAL A 240 11.21 7.46 -1.62
C VAL A 240 12.06 7.35 -0.37
N VAL A 241 11.43 7.44 0.79
CA VAL A 241 12.04 7.21 2.10
C VAL A 241 11.52 5.88 2.64
N THR A 242 12.43 5.06 3.17
CA THR A 242 12.12 3.74 3.73
C THR A 242 13.12 3.40 4.83
N ASP A 243 12.72 2.54 5.76
CA ASP A 243 13.54 1.87 6.76
C ASP A 243 14.07 0.50 6.29
N GLY A 244 13.72 0.12 5.06
CA GLY A 244 13.98 -1.20 4.48
C GLY A 244 12.90 -2.25 4.80
N TYR A 245 11.82 -1.88 5.51
CA TYR A 245 10.69 -2.77 5.77
C TYR A 245 9.90 -3.06 4.47
N CYS A 246 9.70 -2.01 3.66
CA CYS A 246 9.02 -2.05 2.37
C CYS A 246 9.99 -2.26 1.19
N SER A 247 9.49 -2.52 -0.02
CA SER A 247 10.32 -2.82 -1.19
C SER A 247 10.14 -1.98 -2.50
N THR A 248 9.28 -0.95 -2.53
CA THR A 248 9.01 -0.14 -3.76
C THR A 248 9.81 1.18 -3.84
N GLY A 249 10.12 1.69 -5.04
CA GLY A 249 10.56 3.09 -5.22
C GLY A 249 11.38 3.40 -6.48
N VAL A 250 11.71 4.68 -6.72
CA VAL A 250 12.50 5.14 -7.89
C VAL A 250 13.92 5.53 -7.47
N LYS A 251 14.04 6.65 -6.75
CA LYS A 251 15.19 7.06 -5.93
C LYS A 251 14.90 6.67 -4.48
N TYR A 252 15.87 6.07 -3.78
CA TYR A 252 15.68 5.61 -2.40
C TYR A 252 16.65 6.24 -1.40
N VAL A 253 16.09 6.79 -0.33
CA VAL A 253 16.74 6.97 0.98
C VAL A 253 16.35 5.78 1.85
N VAL A 254 17.33 5.01 2.32
CA VAL A 254 17.13 3.93 3.31
C VAL A 254 17.71 4.31 4.67
N LEU A 255 16.93 4.13 5.73
CA LEU A 255 17.26 4.49 7.11
C LEU A 255 17.79 3.28 7.90
N GLY A 256 18.75 3.51 8.79
CA GLY A 256 19.23 2.50 9.73
C GLY A 256 20.09 1.41 9.09
N GLY A 257 19.73 0.14 9.28
CA GLY A 257 20.53 -1.05 8.97
C GLY A 257 21.58 -1.41 10.04
N ARG A 258 22.51 -2.32 9.71
CA ARG A 258 23.59 -2.78 10.62
C ARG A 258 24.55 -1.64 11.02
N PRO A 259 25.27 -1.73 12.15
CA PRO A 259 26.23 -0.68 12.57
C PRO A 259 27.54 -0.72 11.76
N ASN A 260 27.45 -0.40 10.47
CA ASN A 260 28.54 -0.32 9.50
C ASN A 260 28.27 0.81 8.48
N THR A 261 29.30 1.30 7.80
CA THR A 261 29.21 2.39 6.81
C THR A 261 28.98 1.91 5.38
N ASP A 262 28.60 0.65 5.19
CA ASP A 262 28.39 0.05 3.86
C ASP A 262 27.05 0.48 3.25
N ILE A 263 26.93 0.45 1.93
CA ILE A 263 25.63 0.62 1.27
C ILE A 263 24.77 -0.62 1.52
N THR A 264 23.48 -0.41 1.80
CA THR A 264 22.49 -1.48 1.97
C THR A 264 21.47 -1.42 0.84
N GLN A 265 20.70 -2.49 0.65
CA GLN A 265 19.51 -2.44 -0.19
C GLN A 265 18.47 -1.50 0.42
N ALA A 266 17.65 -0.89 -0.44
CA ALA A 266 16.45 -0.19 0.02
C ALA A 266 15.29 -1.14 0.36
N VAL A 267 15.54 -2.44 0.25
CA VAL A 267 14.60 -3.55 0.40
C VAL A 267 15.20 -4.56 1.38
N GLY A 268 14.52 -4.82 2.49
CA GLY A 268 14.90 -5.85 3.47
C GLY A 268 14.08 -7.13 3.38
N GLY A 269 12.79 -7.03 3.03
CA GLY A 269 11.91 -8.17 2.72
C GLY A 269 12.06 -8.68 1.28
N THR A 270 11.21 -9.61 0.85
CA THR A 270 11.33 -10.14 -0.53
C THR A 270 10.96 -9.13 -1.63
N LYS A 271 11.58 -9.30 -2.82
CA LYS A 271 11.22 -8.66 -4.10
C LYS A 271 10.39 -9.60 -4.99
N GLY A 272 9.49 -10.36 -4.37
CA GLY A 272 8.40 -11.05 -5.04
C GLY A 272 7.37 -10.07 -5.61
N TYR A 273 6.50 -10.56 -6.49
CA TYR A 273 5.46 -9.76 -7.14
C TYR A 273 4.11 -9.84 -6.42
N GLN A 274 3.71 -11.05 -6.01
CA GLN A 274 2.45 -11.34 -5.31
C GLN A 274 2.64 -12.58 -4.43
N TYR A 275 2.10 -12.57 -3.22
CA TYR A 275 2.03 -13.75 -2.35
C TYR A 275 0.62 -14.34 -2.33
N LEU A 276 0.51 -15.62 -1.95
CA LEU A 276 -0.75 -16.24 -1.55
C LEU A 276 -0.66 -16.77 -0.12
N THR A 277 -1.75 -16.70 0.64
CA THR A 277 -1.81 -17.29 1.99
C THR A 277 -2.14 -18.77 1.90
N TYR A 278 -1.75 -19.56 2.92
CA TYR A 278 -2.17 -20.97 3.01
C TYR A 278 -3.70 -21.13 3.08
N ALA A 279 -4.45 -20.13 3.57
CA ALA A 279 -5.91 -20.14 3.56
C ALA A 279 -6.46 -19.95 2.14
N THR A 280 -5.85 -19.06 1.35
CA THR A 280 -6.17 -18.84 -0.07
C THR A 280 -5.93 -20.12 -0.86
N ILE A 281 -4.70 -20.65 -0.80
CA ILE A 281 -4.30 -21.87 -1.53
C ILE A 281 -5.20 -23.08 -1.18
N LEU A 282 -5.54 -23.25 0.10
CA LEU A 282 -6.45 -24.31 0.52
C LEU A 282 -7.87 -24.12 -0.02
N ASN A 283 -8.38 -22.88 -0.08
CA ASN A 283 -9.67 -22.59 -0.68
C ASN A 283 -9.66 -22.87 -2.19
N ASP A 284 -8.64 -22.38 -2.90
CA ASP A 284 -8.47 -22.57 -4.34
C ASP A 284 -8.40 -24.07 -4.70
N VAL A 285 -7.63 -24.86 -3.95
CA VAL A 285 -7.51 -26.31 -4.16
C VAL A 285 -8.77 -27.09 -3.77
N LEU A 286 -9.51 -26.66 -2.74
CA LEU A 286 -10.79 -27.28 -2.38
C LEU A 286 -11.92 -26.89 -3.34
N TYR A 287 -11.78 -25.83 -4.14
CA TYR A 287 -12.87 -25.30 -4.95
C TYR A 287 -13.35 -26.26 -6.06
N PRO A 288 -12.47 -26.88 -6.88
CA PRO A 288 -12.91 -27.81 -7.93
C PRO A 288 -13.70 -29.02 -7.40
N PHE A 289 -13.37 -29.52 -6.19
CA PHE A 289 -14.09 -30.61 -5.52
C PHE A 289 -15.49 -30.21 -5.02
N GLN A 290 -15.77 -28.92 -4.86
CA GLN A 290 -17.06 -28.41 -4.40
C GLN A 290 -17.97 -28.01 -5.57
N ALA A 291 -17.38 -27.48 -6.65
CA ALA A 291 -18.12 -26.88 -7.75
C ALA A 291 -18.26 -27.79 -8.99
N GLU A 292 -17.32 -28.71 -9.20
CA GLU A 292 -17.33 -29.73 -10.26
C GLU A 292 -17.52 -29.19 -11.70
N PHE A 293 -17.18 -27.91 -11.96
CA PHE A 293 -17.51 -27.23 -13.23
C PHE A 293 -16.74 -27.75 -14.46
N VAL A 294 -15.48 -28.17 -14.30
CA VAL A 294 -14.66 -28.69 -15.40
C VAL A 294 -14.68 -30.21 -15.38
N HIS A 295 -14.49 -30.81 -14.20
CA HIS A 295 -14.52 -32.25 -13.97
C HIS A 295 -15.26 -32.61 -12.67
N SER A 296 -15.76 -33.84 -12.55
CA SER A 296 -16.40 -34.31 -11.32
C SER A 296 -15.43 -34.44 -10.14
N ARG A 297 -15.91 -34.42 -8.90
CA ARG A 297 -15.13 -34.67 -7.67
C ARG A 297 -14.29 -35.96 -7.76
N LYS A 298 -14.88 -37.03 -8.30
CA LYS A 298 -14.25 -38.35 -8.54
C LYS A 298 -13.13 -38.36 -9.59
N TYR A 299 -12.95 -37.25 -10.31
CA TYR A 299 -11.77 -37.00 -11.14
C TYR A 299 -10.66 -36.39 -10.27
N TYR A 300 -10.94 -35.28 -9.57
CA TYR A 300 -9.98 -34.59 -8.71
C TYR A 300 -9.49 -35.45 -7.53
N GLU A 301 -10.30 -36.39 -7.04
CA GLU A 301 -9.90 -37.46 -6.10
C GLU A 301 -8.72 -38.35 -6.59
N LYS A 302 -8.30 -38.20 -7.85
CA LYS A 302 -7.19 -38.96 -8.47
C LYS A 302 -6.03 -38.07 -8.93
N THR A 303 -6.12 -36.75 -8.74
CA THR A 303 -5.07 -35.81 -9.15
C THR A 303 -4.23 -35.38 -7.95
N VAL A 304 -3.10 -34.70 -8.19
CA VAL A 304 -2.26 -34.16 -7.11
C VAL A 304 -3.01 -33.22 -6.15
N LEU A 305 -4.16 -32.64 -6.56
CA LEU A 305 -4.99 -31.82 -5.67
C LEU A 305 -5.52 -32.60 -4.45
N ALA A 306 -5.76 -33.91 -4.59
CA ALA A 306 -6.23 -34.76 -3.49
C ALA A 306 -5.17 -34.98 -2.38
N ASN A 307 -3.92 -34.58 -2.62
CA ASN A 307 -2.84 -34.66 -1.62
C ASN A 307 -2.73 -33.41 -0.74
N TYR A 308 -3.51 -32.34 -1.01
CA TYR A 308 -3.51 -31.14 -0.19
C TYR A 308 -4.36 -31.33 1.07
N ASP A 309 -3.87 -30.79 2.19
CA ASP A 309 -4.53 -30.85 3.49
C ASP A 309 -4.51 -29.49 4.22
N ASN A 310 -5.17 -29.44 5.37
CA ASN A 310 -5.22 -28.27 6.24
C ASN A 310 -4.16 -28.26 7.36
N TRP A 311 -3.26 -29.25 7.44
CA TRP A 311 -2.22 -29.29 8.46
C TRP A 311 -1.26 -28.11 8.34
N ALA A 312 -0.87 -27.76 7.11
CA ALA A 312 -0.02 -26.59 6.86
C ALA A 312 -0.69 -25.31 7.39
N TYR A 313 -1.98 -25.11 7.09
CA TYR A 313 -2.75 -23.95 7.55
C TYR A 313 -2.90 -23.91 9.09
N HIS A 314 -3.19 -25.05 9.73
CA HIS A 314 -3.46 -25.11 11.18
C HIS A 314 -2.20 -25.19 12.08
N ARG A 315 -1.02 -25.53 11.55
CA ARG A 315 0.20 -25.72 12.35
C ARG A 315 1.07 -24.47 12.51
N THR A 316 0.82 -23.42 11.73
CA THR A 316 1.61 -22.18 11.72
C THR A 316 0.69 -20.95 11.74
N GLY A 317 1.17 -19.81 12.27
CA GLY A 317 0.31 -18.66 12.62
C GLY A 317 0.27 -17.49 11.61
N LEU A 318 1.26 -17.38 10.72
CA LEU A 318 1.37 -16.34 9.69
C LEU A 318 1.99 -16.99 8.45
N ASN A 319 1.15 -17.27 7.45
CA ASN A 319 1.41 -18.35 6.49
C ASN A 319 1.20 -17.86 5.04
N SER A 320 2.26 -17.38 4.41
CA SER A 320 2.26 -16.93 3.01
C SER A 320 3.45 -17.49 2.25
N ILE A 321 3.29 -17.68 0.93
CA ILE A 321 4.40 -17.94 0.00
C ILE A 321 4.45 -16.85 -1.05
N ASN A 322 5.65 -16.41 -1.43
CA ASN A 322 5.83 -15.68 -2.69
C ASN A 322 5.39 -16.60 -3.84
N TYR A 323 4.39 -16.18 -4.59
CA TYR A 323 3.67 -17.00 -5.56
C TYR A 323 3.97 -16.56 -6.99
N ARG A 324 3.89 -15.25 -7.28
CA ARG A 324 4.41 -14.67 -8.53
C ARG A 324 5.80 -14.08 -8.27
N ASN A 325 6.82 -14.57 -8.96
CA ASN A 325 8.14 -13.95 -9.05
C ASN A 325 8.10 -12.71 -9.94
N ALA A 326 8.86 -11.66 -9.58
CA ALA A 326 9.03 -10.46 -10.41
C ALA A 326 10.32 -10.49 -11.23
N TYR A 327 10.31 -9.85 -12.40
CA TYR A 327 11.45 -9.74 -13.32
C TYR A 327 11.72 -8.27 -13.69
N ARG A 328 12.92 -7.96 -14.19
CA ARG A 328 13.35 -6.61 -14.58
C ARG A 328 13.30 -6.43 -16.11
N GLN A 329 12.97 -5.22 -16.57
CA GLN A 329 12.95 -4.87 -17.98
C GLN A 329 14.37 -4.91 -18.58
N GLY A 330 14.53 -5.68 -19.66
CA GLY A 330 15.82 -5.84 -20.34
C GLY A 330 16.83 -6.72 -19.60
N ASP A 331 16.39 -7.50 -18.62
CA ASP A 331 17.25 -8.47 -17.93
C ASP A 331 17.15 -9.86 -18.57
N GLU A 332 18.10 -10.16 -19.47
CA GLU A 332 18.16 -11.42 -20.21
C GLU A 332 18.55 -12.62 -19.33
N THR A 333 19.06 -12.39 -18.10
CA THR A 333 19.47 -13.49 -17.21
C THR A 333 18.29 -14.32 -16.71
N ASN A 334 17.07 -13.79 -16.80
CA ASN A 334 15.87 -14.33 -16.15
C ASN A 334 16.01 -14.53 -14.62
N THR A 335 16.99 -13.87 -13.97
CA THR A 335 17.11 -13.91 -12.50
C THR A 335 15.89 -13.27 -11.87
N THR A 336 15.21 -13.98 -10.96
CA THR A 336 14.06 -13.41 -10.24
C THR A 336 14.52 -12.29 -9.30
N LEU A 337 13.74 -11.20 -9.23
CA LEU A 337 14.14 -9.99 -8.51
C LEU A 337 14.41 -10.22 -7.02
N GLN A 338 13.78 -11.22 -6.39
CA GLN A 338 14.05 -11.63 -5.00
C GLN A 338 15.50 -12.06 -4.74
N PHE A 339 16.21 -12.57 -5.74
CA PHE A 339 17.62 -13.01 -5.59
C PHE A 339 18.64 -11.96 -6.07
N MET A 340 18.21 -10.92 -6.78
CA MET A 340 19.10 -9.86 -7.28
C MET A 340 19.49 -8.83 -6.22
N TYR A 341 20.79 -8.51 -6.12
CA TYR A 341 21.24 -7.40 -5.28
C TYR A 341 20.88 -6.03 -5.88
N GLU A 342 20.23 -5.18 -5.08
CA GLU A 342 19.92 -3.79 -5.45
C GLU A 342 20.24 -2.81 -4.32
N PRO A 343 21.30 -2.00 -4.44
CA PRO A 343 21.57 -0.97 -3.44
C PRO A 343 20.48 0.12 -3.46
N ALA A 344 20.27 0.72 -2.29
CA ALA A 344 19.66 2.05 -2.19
C ALA A 344 20.56 3.10 -2.86
N ASP A 345 19.99 4.24 -3.21
CA ASP A 345 20.74 5.35 -3.81
C ASP A 345 21.44 6.18 -2.71
N CYS A 346 20.86 6.26 -1.51
CA CYS A 346 21.44 6.85 -0.30
C CYS A 346 21.03 6.07 0.97
N ARG A 347 21.98 5.85 1.90
CA ARG A 347 21.74 5.28 3.23
C ARG A 347 22.01 6.32 4.31
N ILE A 348 21.13 6.43 5.30
CA ILE A 348 21.22 7.39 6.42
C ILE A 348 21.03 6.64 7.76
N PHE A 349 21.71 7.05 8.84
CA PHE A 349 21.43 6.52 10.18
C PHE A 349 20.32 7.33 10.88
N TYR A 350 19.49 6.67 11.69
CA TYR A 350 18.56 7.33 12.59
C TYR A 350 19.29 8.23 13.60
N THR A 351 18.81 9.46 13.79
CA THR A 351 19.12 10.28 14.97
C THR A 351 18.12 10.00 16.10
N PRO A 352 18.39 10.37 17.36
CA PRO A 352 17.42 10.22 18.46
C PRO A 352 16.09 10.94 18.21
N GLU A 353 16.12 12.05 17.47
CA GLU A 353 14.96 12.83 17.05
C GLU A 353 14.07 12.04 16.07
N MET A 354 14.66 11.44 15.03
CA MET A 354 13.97 10.59 14.04
C MET A 354 13.29 9.34 14.61
N VAL A 355 13.61 8.94 15.84
CA VAL A 355 12.98 7.79 16.52
C VAL A 355 11.64 8.17 17.14
N VAL A 356 11.36 9.47 17.30
CA VAL A 356 10.14 10.01 17.93
C VAL A 356 9.39 11.05 17.09
N ASP A 357 10.04 11.64 16.08
CA ASP A 357 9.45 12.57 15.11
C ASP A 357 9.72 12.14 13.66
N GLN A 358 8.65 11.77 12.94
CA GLN A 358 8.69 11.40 11.54
C GLN A 358 8.87 12.63 10.63
N ALA A 359 8.56 13.85 11.08
CA ALA A 359 8.89 15.07 10.32
C ALA A 359 10.41 15.26 10.23
N ALA A 360 11.18 14.98 11.29
CA ALA A 360 12.65 14.98 11.25
C ALA A 360 13.24 13.93 10.28
N VAL A 361 12.56 12.78 10.11
CA VAL A 361 12.88 11.79 9.07
C VAL A 361 12.68 12.40 7.68
N TRP A 362 11.49 12.92 7.37
CA TRP A 362 11.18 13.50 6.05
C TRP A 362 12.07 14.70 5.72
N LYS A 363 12.27 15.61 6.68
CA LYS A 363 13.18 16.78 6.57
C LYS A 363 14.64 16.37 6.32
N THR A 364 15.05 15.18 6.75
CA THR A 364 16.38 14.64 6.44
C THR A 364 16.46 13.97 5.08
N GLY A 365 15.41 13.28 4.64
CA GLY A 365 15.28 12.76 3.28
C GLY A 365 15.30 13.87 2.23
N GLU A 366 14.55 14.95 2.48
CA GLU A 366 14.55 16.19 1.70
C GLU A 366 15.97 16.76 1.56
N ASN A 367 16.65 16.97 2.69
CA ASN A 367 17.97 17.60 2.71
C ASN A 367 19.05 16.79 1.98
N ALA A 368 18.90 15.46 1.98
CA ALA A 368 19.75 14.55 1.23
C ALA A 368 19.45 14.57 -0.28
N ALA A 369 18.19 14.80 -0.66
CA ALA A 369 17.71 14.71 -2.04
C ALA A 369 17.89 15.99 -2.86
N TRP A 370 17.69 17.16 -2.25
CA TRP A 370 17.60 18.43 -2.99
C TRP A 370 18.51 19.54 -2.45
N ASN A 371 18.65 19.70 -1.13
CA ASN A 371 19.44 20.78 -0.53
C ASN A 371 20.96 20.49 -0.47
N GLY A 372 21.42 19.38 -1.06
CA GLY A 372 22.84 19.03 -1.19
C GLY A 372 23.56 18.69 0.11
N VAL A 373 22.81 18.49 1.22
CA VAL A 373 23.39 18.23 2.53
C VAL A 373 23.88 16.79 2.61
N LYS A 374 25.15 16.59 2.98
CA LYS A 374 25.74 15.25 3.15
C LYS A 374 25.16 14.55 4.38
N ARG A 375 23.99 13.92 4.20
CA ARG A 375 23.32 13.05 5.19
C ARG A 375 23.56 11.56 4.94
N CYS A 376 23.93 11.18 3.71
CA CYS A 376 24.21 9.79 3.36
C CYS A 376 25.51 9.31 4.02
N VAL A 377 25.46 8.25 4.83
CA VAL A 377 26.65 7.51 5.30
C VAL A 377 27.23 6.64 4.19
N ALA A 378 26.38 6.17 3.27
CA ALA A 378 26.77 5.47 2.06
C ALA A 378 25.87 5.87 0.89
N GLY A 379 26.41 5.85 -0.34
CA GLY A 379 25.70 6.30 -1.54
C GLY A 379 25.55 7.82 -1.65
N SER A 380 24.86 8.28 -2.69
CA SER A 380 24.41 9.66 -2.87
C SER A 380 23.31 9.73 -3.93
N LEU A 381 22.35 10.64 -3.77
CA LEU A 381 21.19 10.76 -4.68
C LEU A 381 21.48 11.45 -6.03
N GLY A 382 22.74 11.83 -6.27
CA GLY A 382 23.18 12.63 -7.41
C GLY A 382 22.67 14.07 -7.37
N THR A 383 23.18 14.92 -8.26
CA THR A 383 22.49 16.15 -8.64
C THR A 383 21.57 15.88 -9.83
N SER A 384 20.49 16.64 -9.96
CA SER A 384 19.41 16.40 -10.93
C SER A 384 19.86 16.33 -12.40
N ALA A 385 21.04 16.87 -12.74
CA ALA A 385 21.62 16.82 -14.08
C ALA A 385 21.98 15.40 -14.59
N GLN A 386 22.15 14.40 -13.71
CA GLN A 386 22.71 13.09 -14.12
C GLN A 386 21.70 12.03 -14.59
N HIS A 387 20.39 12.29 -14.53
CA HIS A 387 19.36 11.26 -14.76
C HIS A 387 18.30 11.62 -15.81
N LYS A 388 18.73 11.99 -17.02
CA LYS A 388 17.89 11.91 -18.23
C LYS A 388 17.60 10.44 -18.59
N ARG A 389 16.60 9.84 -17.93
CA ARG A 389 15.98 8.59 -18.38
C ARG A 389 14.92 8.91 -19.44
N SER A 390 14.96 8.20 -20.57
CA SER A 390 14.02 8.42 -21.67
C SER A 390 12.63 7.90 -21.31
N LEU A 391 11.69 8.83 -21.05
CA LEU A 391 10.27 8.53 -21.12
C LEU A 391 9.96 8.04 -22.55
N ARG A 392 9.37 6.85 -22.67
CA ARG A 392 8.96 6.27 -23.95
C ARG A 392 7.46 6.50 -24.12
N GLU A 393 7.05 7.04 -25.26
CA GLU A 393 5.65 7.38 -25.53
C GLU A 393 4.74 6.13 -25.53
N SER A 394 3.52 6.27 -24.99
CA SER A 394 2.54 5.18 -24.89
C SER A 394 1.54 5.16 -26.04
N LYS A 395 1.08 3.96 -26.43
CA LYS A 395 -0.15 3.80 -27.21
C LYS A 395 -1.32 4.39 -26.38
N LYS A 396 -2.26 5.09 -27.03
CA LYS A 396 -3.53 5.46 -26.40
C LYS A 396 -4.47 4.25 -26.37
N HIS A 397 -4.81 3.78 -25.18
CA HIS A 397 -5.87 2.76 -25.01
C HIS A 397 -7.26 3.42 -25.06
N GLY A 398 -8.30 2.60 -25.32
CA GLY A 398 -9.66 3.08 -25.54
C GLY A 398 -10.28 3.71 -24.28
N VAL A 399 -10.71 4.97 -24.37
CA VAL A 399 -11.31 5.70 -23.24
C VAL A 399 -12.79 5.35 -23.10
N ARG A 400 -13.18 4.89 -21.91
CA ARG A 400 -14.49 5.23 -21.31
C ARG A 400 -14.27 6.34 -20.28
N ASN A 401 -15.27 7.20 -20.12
CA ASN A 401 -15.13 8.45 -19.40
C ASN A 401 -15.37 8.34 -17.89
N ASP A 402 -15.10 9.49 -17.26
CA ASP A 402 -15.58 10.02 -15.97
C ASP A 402 -15.34 9.24 -14.67
N VAL A 403 -14.55 9.89 -13.80
CA VAL A 403 -14.51 9.61 -12.37
C VAL A 403 -15.83 10.04 -11.78
N ASN A 404 -16.36 9.22 -10.87
CA ASN A 404 -17.48 9.60 -10.04
C ASN A 404 -17.05 10.69 -9.03
N LEU A 405 -17.09 11.95 -9.46
CA LEU A 405 -16.72 13.12 -8.65
C LEU A 405 -17.55 13.21 -7.36
N ALA A 406 -18.80 12.71 -7.36
CA ALA A 406 -19.65 12.71 -6.18
C ALA A 406 -19.14 11.73 -5.12
N GLU A 407 -18.77 10.51 -5.53
CA GLU A 407 -18.18 9.47 -4.67
C GLU A 407 -16.79 9.88 -4.16
N HIS A 408 -15.93 10.44 -5.02
CA HIS A 408 -14.65 11.01 -4.59
C HIS A 408 -14.85 12.13 -3.55
N THR A 409 -15.80 13.05 -3.78
CA THR A 409 -16.11 14.15 -2.85
C THR A 409 -16.71 13.62 -1.54
N ALA A 410 -17.52 12.55 -1.58
CA ALA A 410 -18.07 11.92 -0.40
C ALA A 410 -16.97 11.28 0.46
N ALA A 411 -16.08 10.48 -0.16
CA ALA A 411 -14.93 9.89 0.53
C ALA A 411 -14.03 10.95 1.20
N VAL A 412 -13.67 12.03 0.48
CA VAL A 412 -12.91 13.14 1.08
C VAL A 412 -13.66 13.79 2.26
N ARG A 413 -14.99 13.94 2.17
CA ARG A 413 -15.79 14.47 3.29
C ARG A 413 -15.80 13.54 4.50
N ASP A 414 -15.94 12.23 4.29
CA ASP A 414 -15.94 11.23 5.37
C ASP A 414 -14.57 11.14 6.06
N LEU A 415 -13.46 11.22 5.30
CA LEU A 415 -12.09 11.31 5.83
C LEU A 415 -11.84 12.59 6.66
N CYS A 416 -12.52 13.68 6.31
CA CYS A 416 -12.55 14.94 7.05
C CYS A 416 -13.69 15.01 8.09
N GLY A 417 -14.42 13.91 8.35
CA GLY A 417 -15.51 13.85 9.33
C GLY A 417 -16.84 14.54 8.94
N LEU A 418 -16.87 15.29 7.84
CA LEU A 418 -17.96 16.18 7.41
C LEU A 418 -19.25 15.47 6.92
N GLY A 419 -19.36 14.15 7.10
CA GLY A 419 -20.37 13.29 6.45
C GLY A 419 -21.53 12.80 7.31
N ARG A 420 -21.63 13.15 8.60
CA ARG A 420 -22.63 12.56 9.52
C ARG A 420 -23.63 13.54 10.13
N GLU A 421 -24.80 13.68 9.48
CA GLU A 421 -26.01 14.04 10.21
C GLU A 421 -26.44 12.87 11.13
N VAL A 422 -26.68 13.16 12.41
CA VAL A 422 -26.87 12.13 13.44
C VAL A 422 -28.30 11.61 13.47
N SER A 423 -28.62 10.63 12.63
CA SER A 423 -29.81 9.78 12.85
C SER A 423 -29.56 8.89 14.09
N LYS A 424 -30.33 9.08 15.16
CA LYS A 424 -30.14 8.36 16.43
C LYS A 424 -30.79 6.98 16.39
N SER A 425 -29.98 5.92 16.35
CA SER A 425 -30.39 4.55 16.70
C SER A 425 -29.44 3.98 17.76
N LYS A 426 -29.94 3.04 18.59
CA LYS A 426 -29.19 2.51 19.73
C LYS A 426 -28.12 1.50 19.31
N VAL A 427 -26.89 1.70 19.75
CA VAL A 427 -25.91 0.63 19.89
C VAL A 427 -26.20 -0.14 21.19
N ILE A 428 -26.08 -1.47 21.14
CA ILE A 428 -25.92 -2.33 22.31
C ILE A 428 -24.48 -2.85 22.26
N ASP A 429 -23.80 -2.78 23.40
CA ASP A 429 -22.38 -3.16 23.55
C ASP A 429 -22.20 -4.67 23.80
N SER A 430 -21.08 -5.21 23.33
CA SER A 430 -20.54 -6.50 23.76
C SER A 430 -19.01 -6.54 23.55
N SER A 431 -18.27 -6.17 24.59
CA SER A 431 -16.81 -6.00 24.57
C SER A 431 -16.00 -7.31 24.55
N SER A 432 -15.08 -7.46 23.59
CA SER A 432 -13.80 -8.22 23.74
C SER A 432 -12.91 -7.98 22.51
N GLY A 433 -11.58 -7.84 22.59
CA GLY A 433 -10.69 -7.69 23.74
C GLY A 433 -9.22 -7.60 23.26
N GLU A 434 -8.39 -6.73 23.84
CA GLU A 434 -7.06 -6.42 23.29
C GLU A 434 -6.02 -7.55 23.42
N ARG A 435 -5.40 -7.92 22.28
CA ARG A 435 -3.94 -8.16 22.13
C ARG A 435 -3.54 -8.60 20.72
N SER A 436 -2.70 -7.80 20.04
CA SER A 436 -1.43 -8.29 19.47
C SER A 436 -0.59 -7.12 18.93
N CYS A 437 0.63 -6.97 19.43
CA CYS A 437 1.70 -6.25 18.74
C CYS A 437 2.85 -7.24 18.49
N ARG A 438 3.13 -7.60 17.23
CA ARG A 438 4.43 -8.15 16.80
C ARG A 438 4.56 -8.21 15.27
N LEU A 439 5.81 -8.03 14.85
CA LEU A 439 6.36 -7.88 13.51
C LEU A 439 5.99 -8.99 12.51
N THR A 440 5.81 -8.60 11.25
CA THR A 440 6.24 -9.36 10.04
C THR A 440 6.46 -8.39 8.86
N CYS A 441 7.66 -8.37 8.29
CA CYS A 441 7.98 -7.60 7.09
C CYS A 441 8.07 -8.54 5.88
N ASP A 442 7.12 -8.48 4.94
CA ASP A 442 7.28 -9.15 3.63
C ASP A 442 6.36 -8.58 2.54
N LEU A 443 6.92 -8.37 1.35
CA LEU A 443 6.32 -7.81 0.11
C LEU A 443 5.65 -6.42 0.16
N ALA A 444 6.35 -5.45 -0.43
CA ALA A 444 5.73 -4.53 -1.39
C ALA A 444 6.79 -4.05 -2.40
N ALA A 445 6.97 -4.71 -3.54
CA ALA A 445 8.14 -4.49 -4.40
C ALA A 445 7.91 -3.54 -5.61
N SER A 446 6.65 -3.28 -5.98
CA SER A 446 6.31 -3.03 -7.38
C SER A 446 6.81 -1.71 -8.01
N MET A 447 6.79 -0.54 -7.35
CA MET A 447 7.07 0.74 -8.06
C MET A 447 8.43 0.79 -8.79
N ARG A 448 9.49 0.11 -8.33
CA ARG A 448 10.75 0.06 -9.10
C ARG A 448 10.64 -0.81 -10.34
N ILE A 449 9.82 -1.86 -10.26
CA ILE A 449 9.46 -2.86 -11.29
C ILE A 449 8.38 -2.32 -12.25
N LEU A 450 7.76 -1.18 -11.90
CA LEU A 450 6.90 -0.42 -12.81
C LEU A 450 7.71 0.62 -13.61
N TYR A 451 8.90 0.99 -13.12
CA TYR A 451 9.81 2.03 -13.66
C TYR A 451 11.11 1.47 -14.29
N ARG A 452 11.40 0.19 -14.08
CA ARG A 452 12.57 -0.60 -14.54
C ARG A 452 12.15 -2.05 -14.79
#